data_AF-A0A2M8D8T3-F1
#
_entry.id   AF-A0A2M8D8T3-F1
#
_cell.length_a   1.000
_cell.length_b   1.000
_cell.length_c   1.000
_cell.angle_alpha   90.00
_cell.angle_beta   90.00
_cell.angle_gamma   90.00
#
_symmetry.space_group_name_H-M   'P 1'
#
loop_
_entity.id
_entity.type
_entity.pdbx_description
1 polymer ?
#
loop_
_entity_poly.entity_id
_entity_poly.type
_entity_poly.pdbx_seq_one_letter_code
_entity_poly.pdbx_strand_id
1 'polypeptide(L)'
;MNTARTSLFLMANLGAEVSRIIEAHERGNEDSATRAALLRAENILSKIAYLPDMKTRAQELDALACALRSFAAGDSHAVSAAHLKSYFMPFALRLMTTR
;
A
#
# COMPACT_ATOMS: atom_id res chain seq x y z
N MET A 1 3.98 -11.24 -21.53
CA MET A 1 4.24 -10.98 -20.10
C MET A 1 3.01 -11.43 -19.33
N ASN A 2 3.13 -12.34 -18.35
CA ASN A 2 1.97 -12.87 -17.62
C ASN A 2 1.50 -11.83 -16.59
N THR A 3 0.45 -11.07 -16.91
CA THR A 3 -0.06 -9.92 -16.14
C THR A 3 -0.36 -10.29 -14.69
N ALA A 4 -0.96 -11.45 -14.43
CA ALA A 4 -1.23 -11.94 -13.08
C ALA A 4 0.04 -12.09 -12.23
N ARG A 5 1.14 -12.58 -12.82
CA ARG A 5 2.43 -12.71 -12.13
C ARG A 5 3.04 -11.33 -11.84
N THR A 6 2.82 -10.35 -12.72
CA THR A 6 3.26 -8.96 -12.51
C THR A 6 2.45 -8.28 -11.41
N SER A 7 1.12 -8.46 -11.37
CA SER A 7 0.23 -7.95 -10.32
C SER A 7 0.63 -8.48 -8.94
N LEU A 8 0.84 -9.79 -8.83
CA LEU A 8 1.25 -10.45 -7.58
C LEU A 8 2.61 -9.92 -7.07
N PHE A 9 3.58 -9.77 -7.95
CA PHE A 9 4.91 -9.26 -7.60
C PHE A 9 4.84 -7.82 -7.08
N LEU A 10 4.09 -6.95 -7.76
CA LEU A 10 3.91 -5.56 -7.33
C LEU A 10 3.17 -5.48 -6.00
N MET A 11 2.18 -6.34 -5.74
CA MET A 11 1.50 -6.39 -4.44
C MET A 11 2.37 -6.86 -3.29
N ALA A 12 3.21 -7.88 -3.50
CA ALA A 12 4.17 -8.31 -2.49
C ALA A 12 5.12 -7.16 -2.12
N ASN A 13 5.60 -6.42 -3.13
CA ASN A 13 6.44 -5.25 -2.90
C ASN A 13 5.68 -4.14 -2.17
N LEU A 14 4.41 -3.89 -2.53
CA LEU A 14 3.56 -2.92 -1.83
C LEU A 14 3.44 -3.28 -0.35
N GLY A 15 3.19 -4.55 -0.02
CA GLY A 15 3.08 -5.01 1.36
C GLY A 15 4.35 -4.85 2.17
N ALA A 16 5.51 -5.04 1.54
CA ALA A 16 6.79 -4.76 2.17
C ALA A 16 6.96 -3.27 2.49
N GLU A 17 6.57 -2.35 1.59
CA GLU A 17 6.64 -0.91 1.86
C GLU A 17 5.62 -0.48 2.93
N VAL A 18 4.39 -0.99 2.88
CA VAL A 18 3.37 -0.72 3.91
C VAL A 18 3.86 -1.12 5.30
N SER A 19 4.49 -2.28 5.41
CA SER A 19 5.08 -2.75 6.67
C SER A 19 6.19 -1.80 7.16
N ARG A 20 7.06 -1.32 6.26
CA ARG A 20 8.12 -0.36 6.59
C ARG A 20 7.57 1.01 7.01
N ILE A 21 6.50 1.48 6.37
CA ILE A 21 5.81 2.72 6.76
C ILE A 21 5.30 2.60 8.20
N ILE A 22 4.64 1.49 8.52
CA ILE A 22 4.15 1.22 9.88
C ILE A 22 5.32 1.16 10.88
N GLU A 23 6.36 0.37 10.60
CA GLU A 23 7.49 0.21 11.51
C GLU A 23 8.25 1.53 11.75
N ALA A 24 8.42 2.35 10.71
CA ALA A 24 9.10 3.63 10.84
C ALA A 24 8.30 4.62 11.69
N HIS A 25 6.98 4.65 11.49
CA HIS A 25 6.06 5.45 12.29
C HIS A 25 6.01 4.97 13.75
N GLU A 26 5.90 3.65 14.01
CA GLU A 26 5.84 3.11 15.37
C GLU A 26 7.14 3.36 16.16
N ARG A 27 8.29 3.53 15.48
CA ARG A 27 9.59 3.80 16.09
C ARG A 27 9.89 5.29 16.31
N GLY A 28 8.96 6.19 15.97
CA GLY A 28 9.19 7.65 16.08
C GLY A 28 10.31 8.17 15.17
N ASN A 29 10.69 7.40 14.15
CA ASN A 29 11.76 7.75 13.21
C ASN A 29 11.15 8.41 11.96
N GLU A 30 10.38 9.46 12.24
CA GLU A 30 9.19 9.84 11.47
C GLU A 30 9.49 10.37 10.07
N ASP A 31 10.62 11.04 9.82
CA ASP A 31 10.71 11.85 8.61
C ASP A 31 11.33 11.17 7.40
N SER A 32 12.49 10.51 7.54
CA SER A 32 13.24 10.03 6.37
C SER A 32 12.79 8.65 5.91
N ALA A 33 12.71 7.69 6.83
CA ALA A 33 12.40 6.30 6.52
C ALA A 33 10.95 6.12 6.07
N THR A 34 10.00 6.75 6.78
CA THR A 34 8.56 6.74 6.44
C THR A 34 8.33 7.36 5.07
N ARG A 35 8.91 8.54 4.80
CA ARG A 35 8.76 9.24 3.52
C ARG A 35 9.37 8.46 2.36
N ALA A 36 10.53 7.83 2.56
CA ALA A 36 11.15 7.00 1.54
C ALA A 36 10.31 5.75 1.24
N ALA A 37 9.72 5.11 2.26
CA ALA A 37 8.83 3.97 2.08
C ALA A 37 7.50 4.37 1.42
N LEU A 38 6.93 5.52 1.79
CA LEU A 38 5.74 6.09 1.14
C LEU A 38 5.98 6.34 -0.35
N LEU A 39 7.09 6.98 -0.71
CA LEU A 39 7.42 7.27 -2.10
C LEU A 39 7.57 5.99 -2.95
N ARG A 40 8.14 4.92 -2.37
CA ARG A 40 8.19 3.61 -3.03
C ARG A 40 6.80 2.97 -3.15
N ALA A 41 5.98 3.05 -2.10
CA ALA A 41 4.60 2.55 -2.13
C ALA A 41 3.76 3.26 -3.20
N GLU A 42 3.85 4.59 -3.33
CA GLU A 42 3.16 5.37 -4.36
C GLU A 42 3.61 5.00 -5.78
N ASN A 43 4.91 4.77 -5.99
CA ASN A 43 5.43 4.30 -7.28
C ASN A 43 4.94 2.87 -7.61
N ILE A 44 4.77 2.01 -6.61
CA ILE A 44 4.21 0.68 -6.82
C ILE A 44 2.72 0.79 -7.15
N LEU A 45 1.96 1.62 -6.43
CA LEU A 45 0.54 1.86 -6.67
C LEU A 45 0.27 2.41 -8.07
N SER A 46 1.10 3.35 -8.55
CA SER A 46 0.97 3.88 -9.91
C SER A 46 1.18 2.77 -10.95
N LYS A 47 2.19 1.91 -10.78
CA LYS A 47 2.43 0.76 -11.67
C LYS A 47 1.26 -0.23 -11.66
N ILE A 48 0.68 -0.49 -10.49
CA ILE A 48 -0.48 -1.37 -10.33
C ILE A 48 -1.69 -0.78 -11.07
N ALA A 49 -1.93 0.54 -10.97
CA ALA A 49 -3.08 1.20 -11.59
C ALA A 49 -3.11 1.08 -13.11
N TYR A 50 -1.96 0.89 -13.76
CA TYR A 50 -1.87 0.67 -15.22
C TYR A 50 -2.12 -0.78 -15.64
N LEU A 51 -2.25 -1.72 -14.71
CA LEU A 51 -2.49 -3.13 -15.04
C LEU A 51 -3.94 -3.37 -15.48
N PRO A 52 -4.18 -4.15 -16.56
CA PRO A 52 -5.53 -4.37 -17.09
C PRO A 52 -6.54 -4.94 -16.06
N ASP A 53 -6.08 -5.85 -15.19
CA ASP A 53 -6.84 -6.50 -14.12
C ASP A 53 -7.11 -5.60 -12.90
N MET A 54 -6.48 -4.42 -12.84
CA MET A 54 -6.61 -3.47 -11.73
C MET A 54 -7.49 -2.27 -12.07
N LYS A 55 -7.90 -2.10 -13.34
CA LYS A 55 -8.74 -0.98 -13.77
C LYS A 55 -10.06 -0.89 -13.02
N THR A 56 -10.65 -2.02 -12.64
CA THR A 56 -11.90 -2.09 -11.86
C THR A 56 -11.70 -1.74 -10.38
N ARG A 57 -10.45 -1.63 -9.91
CA ARG A 57 -10.07 -1.41 -8.51
C ARG A 57 -9.43 -0.04 -8.28
N ALA A 58 -9.52 0.89 -9.23
CA ALA A 58 -8.91 2.22 -9.13
C ALA A 58 -9.27 2.95 -7.83
N GLN A 59 -10.54 2.91 -7.43
CA GLN A 59 -11.00 3.51 -6.17
C GLN A 59 -10.38 2.85 -4.93
N GLU A 60 -10.18 1.52 -4.93
CA GLU A 60 -9.51 0.82 -3.82
C GLU A 60 -8.04 1.24 -3.71
N LEU A 61 -7.36 1.44 -4.86
CA LEU A 61 -5.97 1.88 -4.91
C LEU A 61 -5.81 3.34 -4.46
N ASP A 62 -6.72 4.23 -4.87
CA ASP A 62 -6.73 5.62 -4.44
C ASP A 62 -7.01 5.76 -2.94
N ALA A 63 -7.97 4.99 -2.42
CA ALA A 63 -8.26 4.94 -0.98
C ALA A 63 -7.04 4.46 -0.19
N LEU A 64 -6.33 3.43 -0.68
CA LEU A 64 -5.10 2.95 -0.06
C LEU A 64 -3.99 4.01 -0.10
N ALA A 65 -3.79 4.69 -1.24
CA ALA A 65 -2.81 5.77 -1.36
C ALA A 65 -3.11 6.92 -0.37
N CYS A 66 -4.38 7.30 -0.25
CA CYS A 66 -4.84 8.31 0.69
C CYS A 66 -4.55 7.90 2.15
N ALA A 67 -4.93 6.68 2.52
CA ALA A 67 -4.69 6.15 3.87
C ALA A 67 -3.20 6.13 4.23
N LEU A 68 -2.33 5.74 3.29
CA LEU A 68 -0.88 5.72 3.50
C LEU A 68 -0.30 7.13 3.70
N ARG A 69 -0.76 8.11 2.91
CA ARG A 69 -0.34 9.51 3.07
C ARG A 69 -0.78 10.09 4.41
N SER A 70 -2.04 9.88 4.80
CA SER A 70 -2.56 10.35 6.07
C SER A 70 -1.83 9.72 7.26
N PHE A 71 -1.57 8.41 7.19
CA PHE A 71 -0.81 7.72 8.24
C PHE A 71 0.62 8.25 8.33
N ALA A 72 1.32 8.38 7.20
CA ALA A 72 2.69 8.90 7.17
C ALA A 72 2.81 10.37 7.62
N ALA A 73 1.75 11.16 7.51
CA ALA A 73 1.71 12.55 7.97
C ALA A 73 1.53 12.70 9.49
N GLY A 74 1.27 11.61 10.22
CA GLY A 74 1.07 11.65 11.66
C GLY A 74 -0.19 12.41 12.10
N ASP A 75 -1.16 12.59 11.20
CA ASP A 75 -2.40 13.31 11.52
C ASP A 75 -3.15 12.59 12.65
N SER A 76 -3.58 13.33 13.67
CA SER A 76 -4.28 12.76 14.85
C SER A 76 -5.63 12.09 14.53
N HIS A 77 -6.17 12.34 13.33
CA HIS A 77 -7.37 11.71 12.78
C HIS A 77 -7.05 10.63 11.73
N ALA A 78 -5.77 10.28 11.58
CA ALA A 78 -5.30 9.36 10.56
C ALA A 78 -5.61 7.89 10.89
N VAL A 79 -5.72 7.11 9.82
CA VAL A 79 -5.87 5.65 9.84
C VAL A 79 -4.79 5.04 10.72
N SER A 80 -5.15 4.45 11.86
CA SER A 80 -4.18 3.79 12.74
C SER A 80 -3.46 2.63 12.06
N ALA A 81 -2.27 2.25 12.55
CA ALA A 81 -1.55 1.07 12.06
C ALA A 81 -2.41 -0.20 12.11
N ALA A 82 -3.27 -0.33 13.13
CA ALA A 82 -4.23 -1.43 13.24
C ALA A 82 -5.26 -1.42 12.11
N HIS A 83 -5.83 -0.25 11.79
CA HIS A 83 -6.75 -0.09 10.66
C HIS A 83 -6.06 -0.42 9.33
N LEU A 84 -4.84 0.09 9.12
CA LEU A 84 -4.08 -0.15 7.90
C LEU A 84 -3.79 -1.66 7.70
N LYS A 85 -3.35 -2.35 8.75
CA LYS A 85 -3.14 -3.81 8.75
C LYS A 85 -4.46 -4.56 8.47
N SER A 86 -5.56 -4.13 9.10
CA SER A 86 -6.88 -4.76 8.94
C SER A 86 -7.47 -4.61 7.53
N TYR A 87 -7.10 -3.55 6.80
CA TYR A 87 -7.54 -3.33 5.42
C TYR A 87 -6.60 -3.99 4.40
N PHE A 88 -5.29 -3.84 4.60
CA PHE A 88 -4.27 -4.29 3.65
C PHE A 88 -4.25 -5.82 3.51
N MET A 89 -4.32 -6.56 4.62
CA MET A 89 -4.22 -8.02 4.58
C MET A 89 -5.39 -8.68 3.80
N PRO A 90 -6.67 -8.33 4.06
CA PRO A 90 -7.79 -8.82 3.26
C PRO A 90 -7.73 -8.37 1.79
N PHE A 91 -7.29 -7.14 1.52
CA PHE A 91 -7.12 -6.64 0.15
C PHE A 91 -6.10 -7.48 -0.63
N ALA A 92 -4.93 -7.73 -0.04
CA ALA A 92 -3.89 -8.57 -0.62
C ALA A 92 -4.38 -10.01 -0.85
N LEU A 93 -5.07 -10.61 0.13
CA LEU A 93 -5.61 -11.97 0.02
C LEU A 93 -6.68 -12.10 -1.07
N ARG A 94 -7.61 -11.13 -1.20
CA ARG A 94 -8.62 -11.12 -2.28
C ARG A 94 -7.96 -11.11 -3.66
N LEU A 95 -6.88 -10.34 -3.81
CA LEU A 95 -6.12 -10.28 -5.05
C LEU A 95 -5.37 -11.58 -5.35
N MET A 96 -4.85 -12.28 -4.34
CA MET A 96 -4.16 -13.56 -4.52
C MET A 96 -5.10 -14.74 -4.84
N THR A 97 -6.38 -14.63 -4.47
CA THR A 97 -7.39 -15.71 -4.62
C THR A 97 -8.25 -15.58 -5.87
N THR A 98 -8.24 -14.41 -6.53
CA THR A 98 -8.97 -14.23 -7.80
C THR A 98 -8.14 -14.87 -8.93
N ARG A 99 -8.40 -16.16 -9.20
CA ARG A 99 -7.92 -16.89 -10.39
C ARG A 99 -9.00 -16.94 -11.46
#